data_AF-G0V696-F1
#
_entry.id   AF-G0V696-F1
#
_cell.length_a   1.000
_cell.length_b   1.000
_cell.length_c   1.000
_cell.angle_alpha   90.00
_cell.angle_beta   90.00
_cell.angle_gamma   90.00
#
_symmetry.space_group_name_H-M   'P 1'
#
loop_
_entity.id
_entity.type
_entity.pdbx_description
1 polymer ?
#
loop_
_entity_poly.entity_id
_entity_poly.type
_entity_poly.pdbx_seq_one_letter_code
_entity_poly.pdbx_strand_id
1 'polypeptide(L)'
;MSETSSQGVAPSLYITEDIVVALTKAIELHSVYFSNHINILNKFIGHLRKVSTLRFERTTLIKFVKKLRFFNDSLLKFDISSYLVEEDLSALLIPLGSFFIKCLETFDLLNYYFTQSLQKEIIAKTLNTNLNLSTDTIIIMDDTYNHFIKFSQWLIESLELESPLLNMEIIEFSRKCAIEDGTQQEETDNIFLQEVVPVDDEEEFESLANQWTQILEQKLEILQEEFEETASNWHENFGKFKNQT
;
A
#
# COMPACT_ATOMS: atom_id res chain seq x y z
N MET A 1 37.48 -0.07 37.07
CA MET A 1 37.64 0.70 35.83
C MET A 1 36.68 0.08 34.84
N SER A 2 35.48 0.65 34.74
CA SER A 2 34.43 0.21 33.82
C SER A 2 34.65 0.92 32.49
N GLU A 3 34.95 0.16 31.46
CA GLU A 3 34.87 0.64 30.09
C GLU A 3 33.39 0.86 29.77
N THR A 4 33.00 2.13 29.72
CA THR A 4 31.77 2.58 29.07
C THR A 4 31.93 2.33 27.58
N SER A 5 31.32 1.26 27.09
CA SER A 5 31.02 1.06 25.68
C SER A 5 30.20 2.25 25.20
N SER A 6 30.84 3.11 24.41
CA SER A 6 30.18 4.13 23.60
C SER A 6 29.16 3.42 22.71
N GLN A 7 27.88 3.54 23.05
CA GLN A 7 26.80 3.31 22.09
C GLN A 7 27.05 4.29 20.95
N GLY A 8 27.48 3.78 19.79
CA GLY A 8 27.52 4.56 18.57
C GLY A 8 26.08 4.93 18.25
N VAL A 9 25.73 6.21 18.46
CA VAL A 9 24.54 6.77 17.83
C VAL A 9 24.83 6.70 16.34
N ALA A 10 24.03 5.96 15.58
CA ALA A 10 24.11 5.95 14.12
C ALA A 10 24.15 7.41 13.63
N PRO A 11 25.00 7.75 12.64
CA PRO A 11 25.05 9.11 12.14
C PRO A 11 23.65 9.54 11.72
N SER A 12 23.17 10.65 12.29
CA SER A 12 21.86 11.19 11.92
C SER A 12 21.95 11.69 10.47
N LEU A 13 21.24 11.02 9.57
CA LEU A 13 21.15 11.46 8.18
C LEU A 13 20.43 12.79 8.07
N TYR A 14 20.90 13.64 7.17
CA TYR A 14 20.35 14.97 6.95
C TYR A 14 19.30 14.99 5.83
N ILE A 15 18.34 15.90 5.94
CA ILE A 15 17.37 16.13 4.86
C ILE A 15 18.04 16.96 3.76
N THR A 16 18.08 16.40 2.56
CA THR A 16 18.55 17.10 1.35
C THR A 16 17.39 17.41 0.40
N GLU A 17 17.60 18.36 -0.51
CA GLU A 17 16.59 18.68 -1.55
C GLU A 17 16.30 17.46 -2.43
N ASP A 18 17.31 16.66 -2.76
CA ASP A 18 17.18 15.47 -3.60
C ASP A 18 16.36 14.36 -2.89
N ILE A 19 16.57 14.16 -1.59
CA ILE A 19 15.73 13.28 -0.78
C ILE A 19 14.27 13.76 -0.78
N VAL A 20 14.04 15.07 -0.63
CA VAL A 20 12.69 15.63 -0.68
C VAL A 20 12.04 15.39 -2.04
N VAL A 21 12.79 15.50 -3.15
CA VAL A 21 12.28 15.18 -4.49
C VAL A 21 11.91 13.70 -4.60
N ALA A 22 12.79 12.79 -4.17
CA ALA A 22 12.55 11.35 -4.22
C ALA A 22 11.31 10.95 -3.38
N LEU A 23 11.18 11.48 -2.17
CA LEU A 23 10.03 11.23 -1.30
C LEU A 23 8.74 11.88 -1.82
N THR A 24 8.84 13.04 -2.50
CA THR A 24 7.68 13.65 -3.17
C THR A 24 7.17 12.71 -4.26
N LYS A 25 8.05 12.10 -5.06
CA LYS A 25 7.66 11.09 -6.04
C LYS A 25 7.00 9.88 -5.36
N ALA A 26 7.50 9.40 -4.23
CA ALA A 26 6.87 8.31 -3.48
C ALA A 26 5.46 8.66 -2.97
N ILE A 27 5.26 9.91 -2.52
CA ILE A 27 3.96 10.48 -2.13
C ILE A 27 2.99 10.51 -3.33
N GLU A 28 3.46 10.96 -4.50
CA GLU A 28 2.67 10.96 -5.74
C GLU A 28 2.25 9.53 -6.13
N LEU A 29 3.15 8.55 -6.04
CA LEU A 29 2.83 7.16 -6.33
C LEU A 29 1.80 6.58 -5.37
N HIS A 30 1.87 6.89 -4.06
CA HIS A 30 0.80 6.56 -3.12
C HIS A 30 -0.52 7.24 -3.51
N SER A 31 -0.48 8.48 -3.99
CA SER A 31 -1.67 9.17 -4.49
C SER A 31 -2.29 8.48 -5.71
N VAL A 32 -1.46 8.02 -6.65
CA VAL A 32 -1.90 7.21 -7.79
C VAL A 32 -2.50 5.89 -7.32
N TYR A 33 -1.89 5.22 -6.34
CA TYR A 33 -2.40 3.98 -5.75
C TYR A 33 -3.81 4.15 -5.17
N PHE A 34 -4.04 5.20 -4.38
CA PHE A 34 -5.38 5.55 -3.91
C PHE A 34 -6.34 5.84 -5.05
N SER A 35 -5.90 6.60 -6.05
CA SER A 35 -6.75 7.05 -7.16
C SER A 35 -7.20 5.87 -8.01
N ASN A 36 -6.32 4.91 -8.32
CA ASN A 36 -6.65 3.68 -9.04
C ASN A 36 -7.74 2.89 -8.31
N HIS A 37 -7.57 2.68 -7.00
CA HIS A 37 -8.58 2.03 -6.16
C HIS A 37 -9.90 2.80 -6.09
N ILE A 38 -9.86 4.11 -5.88
CA ILE A 38 -11.06 4.95 -5.85
C ILE A 38 -11.81 4.84 -7.18
N ASN A 39 -11.10 4.85 -8.31
CA ASN A 39 -11.69 4.79 -9.65
C ASN A 39 -12.37 3.46 -9.91
N ILE A 40 -11.69 2.33 -9.69
CA ILE A 40 -12.29 1.00 -9.90
C ILE A 40 -13.48 0.77 -8.96
N LEU A 41 -13.35 1.17 -7.69
CA LEU A 41 -14.44 1.03 -6.72
C LEU A 41 -15.64 1.92 -7.06
N ASN A 42 -15.43 3.14 -7.57
CA ASN A 42 -16.53 3.99 -8.02
C ASN A 42 -17.30 3.33 -9.17
N LYS A 43 -16.60 2.75 -10.16
CA LYS A 43 -17.22 1.98 -11.25
C LYS A 43 -18.03 0.81 -10.67
N PHE A 44 -17.42 0.02 -9.78
CA PHE A 44 -18.05 -1.12 -9.14
C PHE A 44 -19.30 -0.75 -8.33
N ILE A 45 -19.21 0.29 -7.49
CA ILE A 45 -20.34 0.86 -6.72
C ILE A 45 -21.47 1.32 -7.66
N GLY A 46 -21.14 1.79 -8.86
CA GLY A 46 -22.08 2.10 -9.93
C GLY A 46 -22.85 0.87 -10.40
N HIS A 47 -22.18 -0.25 -10.63
CA HIS A 47 -22.81 -1.53 -10.99
C HIS A 47 -23.67 -2.09 -9.85
N LEU A 48 -23.15 -2.10 -8.61
CA LEU A 48 -23.88 -2.58 -7.43
C LEU A 48 -25.18 -1.84 -7.16
N ARG A 49 -25.34 -0.58 -7.63
CA ARG A 49 -26.61 0.17 -7.50
C ARG A 49 -27.78 -0.58 -8.14
N LYS A 50 -27.52 -1.38 -9.18
CA LYS A 50 -28.55 -2.15 -9.91
C LYS A 50 -28.85 -3.50 -9.24
N VAL A 51 -28.08 -3.92 -8.22
CA VAL A 51 -28.24 -5.20 -7.51
C VAL A 51 -28.82 -4.93 -6.13
N SER A 52 -30.13 -5.11 -5.97
CA SER A 52 -30.85 -4.79 -4.73
C SER A 52 -30.39 -5.64 -3.53
N THR A 53 -29.96 -6.88 -3.77
CA THR A 53 -29.49 -7.81 -2.75
C THR A 53 -28.14 -7.42 -2.14
N LEU A 54 -27.34 -6.60 -2.86
CA LEU A 54 -26.01 -6.14 -2.44
C LEU A 54 -25.99 -4.69 -1.94
N ARG A 55 -27.15 -4.16 -1.51
CA ARG A 55 -27.31 -2.75 -1.14
C ARG A 55 -26.45 -2.33 0.06
N PHE A 56 -26.21 -3.24 1.01
CA PHE A 56 -25.48 -2.92 2.24
C PHE A 56 -23.97 -3.02 2.02
N GLU A 57 -23.54 -4.03 1.26
CA GLU A 57 -22.17 -4.23 0.80
C GLU A 57 -21.70 -3.02 -0.01
N ARG A 58 -22.59 -2.48 -0.86
CA ARG A 58 -22.37 -1.23 -1.57
C ARG A 58 -22.11 -0.06 -0.61
N THR A 59 -22.87 0.06 0.48
CA THR A 59 -22.65 1.15 1.45
C THR A 59 -21.32 1.01 2.21
N THR A 60 -20.89 -0.23 2.49
CA THR A 60 -19.57 -0.52 3.06
C THR A 60 -18.45 -0.07 2.12
N LEU A 61 -18.51 -0.42 0.83
CA LEU A 61 -17.53 0.05 -0.16
C LEU A 61 -17.51 1.58 -0.29
N ILE A 62 -18.67 2.24 -0.26
CA ILE A 62 -18.73 3.72 -0.24
C ILE A 62 -17.99 4.29 0.97
N LYS A 63 -18.06 3.65 2.13
CA LYS A 63 -17.34 4.09 3.33
C LYS A 63 -15.82 3.97 3.15
N PHE A 64 -15.34 2.87 2.57
CA PHE A 64 -13.92 2.71 2.22
C PHE A 64 -13.47 3.75 1.19
N VAL A 65 -14.19 3.92 0.09
CA VAL A 65 -13.85 4.93 -0.94
C VAL A 65 -13.76 6.35 -0.35
N LYS A 66 -14.68 6.71 0.55
CA LYS A 66 -14.62 8.01 1.25
C LYS A 66 -13.35 8.15 2.11
N LYS A 67 -12.91 7.07 2.75
CA LYS A 67 -11.69 7.06 3.56
C LYS A 67 -10.45 7.18 2.67
N LEU A 68 -10.38 6.44 1.57
CA LEU A 68 -9.28 6.55 0.59
C LEU A 68 -9.19 7.96 0.01
N ARG A 69 -10.33 8.59 -0.36
CA ARG A 69 -10.33 9.98 -0.83
C ARG A 69 -9.78 10.95 0.22
N PHE A 70 -10.20 10.78 1.47
CA PHE A 70 -9.66 11.60 2.56
C PHE A 70 -8.15 11.43 2.71
N PHE A 71 -7.64 10.20 2.67
CA PHE A 71 -6.19 9.97 2.71
C PHE A 71 -5.47 10.60 1.53
N ASN A 72 -5.99 10.43 0.32
CA ASN A 72 -5.43 11.03 -0.89
C ASN A 72 -5.36 12.56 -0.79
N ASP A 73 -6.47 13.20 -0.40
CA ASP A 73 -6.56 14.65 -0.25
C ASP A 73 -5.64 15.18 0.87
N SER A 74 -5.44 14.40 1.95
CA SER A 74 -4.51 14.75 3.03
C SER A 74 -3.07 14.62 2.58
N LEU A 75 -2.74 13.56 1.86
CA LEU A 75 -1.39 13.26 1.39
C LEU A 75 -0.92 14.32 0.38
N LEU A 76 -1.77 14.69 -0.58
CA LEU A 76 -1.46 15.74 -1.57
C LEU A 76 -1.30 17.16 -0.97
N LYS A 77 -1.75 17.37 0.27
CA LYS A 77 -1.58 18.64 1.00
C LYS A 77 -0.38 18.63 1.94
N PHE A 78 0.29 17.49 2.08
CA PHE A 78 1.43 17.35 2.96
C PHE A 78 2.67 17.90 2.27
N ASP A 79 3.04 19.13 2.64
CA ASP A 79 4.21 19.80 2.09
C ASP A 79 5.48 19.36 2.83
N ILE A 80 6.16 18.36 2.28
CA ILE A 80 7.40 17.84 2.87
C ILE A 80 8.59 18.78 2.69
N SER A 81 8.51 19.75 1.77
CA SER A 81 9.60 20.74 1.60
C SER A 81 9.77 21.64 2.82
N SER A 82 8.71 21.78 3.63
CA SER A 82 8.76 22.50 4.91
C SER A 82 9.71 21.87 5.93
N TYR A 83 10.07 20.59 5.76
CA TYR A 83 11.00 19.86 6.62
C TYR A 83 12.47 20.10 6.25
N LEU A 84 12.81 20.83 5.17
CA LEU A 84 14.20 21.19 4.86
C LEU A 84 14.88 22.06 5.94
N VAL A 85 14.09 22.65 6.84
CA VAL A 85 14.60 23.41 8.00
C VAL A 85 15.02 22.47 9.14
N GLU A 86 14.50 21.25 9.16
CA GLU A 86 14.89 20.22 10.11
C GLU A 86 16.21 19.58 9.65
N GLU A 87 17.14 19.38 10.59
CA GLU A 87 18.43 18.77 10.27
C GLU A 87 18.36 17.25 10.19
N ASP A 88 17.38 16.59 10.83
CA ASP A 88 17.33 15.12 10.95
C ASP A 88 16.25 14.51 10.04
N LEU A 89 16.66 13.60 9.16
CA LEU A 89 15.78 12.86 8.25
C LEU A 89 14.69 12.07 8.98
N SER A 90 14.97 11.59 10.20
CA SER A 90 13.98 10.89 11.02
C SER A 90 12.74 11.75 11.31
N ALA A 91 12.91 13.08 11.44
CA ALA A 91 11.83 14.03 11.72
C ALA A 91 10.80 14.09 10.58
N LEU A 92 11.22 13.83 9.33
CA LEU A 92 10.37 13.72 8.16
C LEU A 92 9.81 12.30 8.00
N LEU A 93 10.65 11.27 8.16
CA LEU A 93 10.22 9.89 7.87
C LEU A 93 9.25 9.31 8.88
N ILE A 94 9.36 9.66 10.17
CA ILE A 94 8.42 9.18 11.19
C ILE A 94 6.96 9.55 10.85
N PRO A 95 6.61 10.84 10.63
CA PRO A 95 5.23 11.20 10.28
C PRO A 95 4.81 10.67 8.91
N LEU A 96 5.71 10.64 7.92
CA LEU A 96 5.41 10.13 6.58
C LEU A 96 5.14 8.61 6.61
N GLY A 97 6.07 7.83 7.15
CA GLY A 97 5.95 6.39 7.29
C GLY A 97 4.77 5.98 8.16
N SER A 98 4.52 6.69 9.27
CA SER A 98 3.30 6.46 10.07
C SER A 98 2.01 6.69 9.26
N PHE A 99 2.00 7.69 8.37
CA PHE A 99 0.87 7.91 7.48
C PHE A 99 0.73 6.78 6.45
N PHE A 100 1.82 6.33 5.83
CA PHE A 100 1.82 5.20 4.89
C PHE A 100 1.32 3.93 5.54
N ILE A 101 1.84 3.56 6.71
CA ILE A 101 1.41 2.38 7.49
C ILE A 101 -0.10 2.43 7.73
N LYS A 102 -0.61 3.54 8.29
CA LYS A 102 -2.05 3.71 8.53
C LYS A 102 -2.89 3.51 7.26
N CYS A 103 -2.40 3.97 6.13
CA CYS A 103 -3.07 3.79 4.85
C CYS A 103 -3.01 2.34 4.36
N LEU A 104 -1.87 1.67 4.49
CA LEU A 104 -1.68 0.29 4.07
C LEU A 104 -2.45 -0.70 4.95
N GLU A 105 -2.54 -0.47 6.26
CA GLU A 105 -3.43 -1.24 7.14
C GLU A 105 -4.91 -1.05 6.77
N THR A 106 -5.28 0.14 6.27
CA THR A 106 -6.63 0.35 5.73
C THR A 106 -6.84 -0.40 4.40
N PHE A 107 -5.79 -0.49 3.57
CA PHE A 107 -5.83 -1.26 2.34
C PHE A 107 -5.92 -2.76 2.61
N ASP A 108 -5.24 -3.30 3.61
CA ASP A 108 -5.35 -4.72 3.97
C ASP A 108 -6.81 -5.11 4.28
N LEU A 109 -7.46 -4.34 5.17
CA LEU A 109 -8.87 -4.52 5.52
C LEU A 109 -9.80 -4.42 4.29
N LEU A 110 -9.52 -3.46 3.41
CA LEU A 110 -10.28 -3.29 2.17
C LEU A 110 -10.05 -4.45 1.21
N ASN A 111 -8.81 -4.87 1.00
CA ASN A 111 -8.41 -5.93 0.08
C ASN A 111 -9.06 -7.23 0.53
N TYR A 112 -8.91 -7.62 1.80
CA TYR A 112 -9.56 -8.80 2.34
C TYR A 112 -11.10 -8.78 2.14
N TYR A 113 -11.74 -7.64 2.41
CA TYR A 113 -13.17 -7.51 2.17
C TYR A 113 -13.52 -7.62 0.69
N PHE A 114 -12.79 -6.93 -0.19
CA PHE A 114 -13.12 -6.78 -1.60
C PHE A 114 -12.76 -8.01 -2.44
N THR A 115 -11.62 -8.64 -2.19
CA THR A 115 -11.09 -9.79 -2.96
C THR A 115 -11.52 -11.14 -2.39
N GLN A 116 -11.95 -11.22 -1.13
CA GLN A 116 -12.38 -12.49 -0.53
C GLN A 116 -13.84 -12.48 -0.08
N SER A 117 -14.17 -11.69 0.94
CA SER A 117 -15.46 -11.76 1.62
C SER A 117 -16.61 -11.38 0.68
N LEU A 118 -16.48 -10.25 -0.01
CA LEU A 118 -17.48 -9.75 -0.93
C LEU A 118 -17.62 -10.63 -2.17
N GLN A 119 -16.53 -11.23 -2.66
CA GLN A 119 -16.56 -12.14 -3.82
C GLN A 119 -17.48 -13.35 -3.56
N LYS A 120 -17.35 -13.97 -2.37
CA LYS A 120 -18.21 -15.08 -1.94
C LYS A 120 -19.67 -14.63 -1.78
N GLU A 121 -19.87 -13.44 -1.22
CA GLU A 121 -21.20 -12.88 -0.99
C GLU A 121 -21.94 -12.55 -2.31
N ILE A 122 -21.22 -12.05 -3.32
CA ILE A 122 -21.77 -11.81 -4.66
C ILE A 122 -22.28 -13.11 -5.27
N ILE A 123 -21.47 -14.17 -5.24
CA ILE A 123 -21.86 -15.48 -5.78
C ILE A 123 -23.09 -16.00 -5.02
N ALA A 124 -23.08 -15.95 -3.69
CA ALA A 124 -24.18 -16.42 -2.87
C ALA A 124 -25.50 -15.68 -3.13
N LYS A 125 -25.46 -14.35 -3.29
CA LYS A 125 -26.66 -13.51 -3.45
C LYS A 125 -27.15 -13.35 -4.88
N THR A 126 -26.28 -13.55 -5.88
CA THR A 126 -26.60 -13.32 -7.30
C THR A 126 -26.60 -14.59 -8.13
N LEU A 127 -26.06 -15.69 -7.59
CA LEU A 127 -25.95 -16.99 -8.24
C LEU A 127 -25.20 -16.95 -9.58
N ASN A 128 -24.30 -15.98 -9.75
CA ASN A 128 -23.41 -15.84 -10.91
C ASN A 128 -22.11 -15.15 -10.51
N THR A 129 -21.17 -15.05 -11.46
CA THR A 129 -19.83 -14.48 -11.25
C THR A 129 -19.59 -13.19 -12.04
N ASN A 130 -20.63 -12.56 -12.61
CA ASN A 130 -20.47 -11.46 -13.58
C ASN A 130 -19.89 -10.18 -12.98
N LEU A 131 -19.96 -10.03 -11.65
CA LEU A 131 -19.41 -8.90 -10.89
C LEU A 131 -18.22 -9.31 -10.01
N ASN A 132 -17.74 -10.54 -10.14
CA ASN A 132 -16.55 -10.96 -9.43
C ASN A 132 -15.29 -10.35 -10.08
N LEU A 133 -14.24 -10.23 -9.28
CA LEU A 133 -12.89 -9.94 -9.76
C LEU A 133 -12.32 -11.19 -10.44
N SER A 134 -11.43 -11.00 -11.42
CA SER A 134 -10.66 -12.11 -11.97
C SER A 134 -9.60 -12.55 -10.94
N THR A 135 -9.08 -13.77 -11.09
CA THR A 135 -7.95 -14.22 -10.26
C THR A 135 -6.71 -13.37 -10.50
N ASP A 136 -6.46 -12.96 -11.74
CA ASP A 136 -5.32 -12.13 -12.12
C ASP A 136 -5.41 -10.75 -11.45
N THR A 137 -6.60 -10.15 -11.40
CA THR A 137 -6.82 -8.90 -10.67
C THR A 137 -6.45 -9.01 -9.20
N ILE A 138 -6.84 -10.11 -8.55
CA ILE A 138 -6.54 -10.33 -7.13
C ILE A 138 -5.04 -10.48 -6.92
N ILE A 139 -4.36 -11.27 -7.78
CA ILE A 139 -2.91 -11.46 -7.71
C ILE A 139 -2.18 -10.12 -7.89
N ILE A 140 -2.58 -9.31 -8.87
CA ILE A 140 -1.94 -8.01 -9.13
C ILE A 140 -2.21 -7.01 -7.99
N MET A 141 -3.41 -7.05 -7.39
CA MET A 141 -3.72 -6.25 -6.19
C MET A 141 -2.82 -6.64 -5.01
N ASP A 142 -2.69 -7.93 -4.73
CA ASP A 142 -1.88 -8.44 -3.62
C ASP A 142 -0.39 -8.16 -3.87
N ASP A 143 0.10 -8.38 -5.09
CA ASP A 143 1.48 -8.08 -5.48
C ASP A 143 1.81 -6.59 -5.32
N THR A 144 0.93 -5.71 -5.78
CA THR A 144 1.11 -4.25 -5.60
C THR A 144 1.12 -3.90 -4.12
N TYR A 145 0.16 -4.39 -3.34
CA TYR A 145 0.09 -4.15 -1.89
C TYR A 145 1.37 -4.60 -1.18
N ASN A 146 1.88 -5.79 -1.49
CA ASN A 146 3.10 -6.34 -0.88
C ASN A 146 4.33 -5.45 -1.14
N HIS A 147 4.46 -4.88 -2.35
CA HIS A 147 5.56 -3.98 -2.68
C HIS A 147 5.46 -2.63 -1.94
N PHE A 148 4.25 -2.09 -1.77
CA PHE A 148 4.04 -0.88 -0.97
C PHE A 148 4.32 -1.11 0.53
N ILE A 149 3.96 -2.29 1.06
CA ILE A 149 4.35 -2.72 2.41
C ILE A 149 5.86 -2.80 2.52
N LYS A 150 6.53 -3.46 1.58
CA LYS A 150 7.99 -3.63 1.63
C LYS A 150 8.73 -2.30 1.51
N PHE A 151 8.26 -1.39 0.67
CA PHE A 151 8.79 -0.03 0.60
C PHE A 151 8.61 0.72 1.92
N SER A 152 7.44 0.61 2.56
CA SER A 152 7.19 1.26 3.86
C SER A 152 8.02 0.64 4.98
N GLN A 153 8.28 -0.68 4.93
CA GLN A 153 9.21 -1.35 5.83
C GLN A 153 10.62 -0.79 5.63
N TRP A 154 11.08 -0.74 4.37
CA TRP A 154 12.39 -0.19 4.03
C TRP A 154 12.54 1.25 4.54
N LEU A 155 11.56 2.12 4.31
CA LEU A 155 11.59 3.52 4.74
C LEU A 155 11.81 3.71 6.26
N ILE A 156 11.30 2.78 7.06
CA ILE A 156 11.40 2.82 8.53
C ILE A 156 12.67 2.11 9.01
N GLU A 157 12.91 0.90 8.53
CA GLU A 157 14.00 0.04 9.00
C GLU A 157 15.37 0.48 8.46
N SER A 158 15.43 1.17 7.32
CA SER A 158 16.70 1.66 6.75
C SER A 158 17.39 2.71 7.63
N LEU A 159 16.63 3.43 8.45
CA LEU A 159 17.12 4.41 9.42
C LEU A 159 17.09 3.89 10.86
N GLU A 160 16.90 2.57 11.03
CA GLU A 160 16.81 1.93 12.34
C GLU A 160 15.78 2.60 13.26
N LEU A 161 14.65 3.05 12.70
CA LEU A 161 13.59 3.72 13.46
C LEU A 161 12.81 2.70 14.28
N GLU A 162 13.36 2.31 15.43
CA GLU A 162 12.76 1.34 16.33
C GLU A 162 11.52 1.91 17.04
N SER A 163 10.33 1.52 16.58
CA SER A 163 9.08 1.82 17.28
C SER A 163 8.02 0.77 16.99
N PRO A 164 7.47 0.10 18.03
CA PRO A 164 6.34 -0.82 17.86
C PRO A 164 5.11 -0.17 17.23
N LEU A 165 5.00 1.17 17.26
CA LEU A 165 3.92 1.93 16.64
C LEU A 165 4.09 2.09 15.12
N LEU A 166 5.27 1.76 14.59
CA LEU A 166 5.60 1.76 13.17
C LEU A 166 5.63 0.34 12.57
N ASN A 167 5.27 -0.67 13.36
CA ASN A 167 5.18 -2.04 12.87
C ASN A 167 3.90 -2.23 12.06
N MET A 168 4.00 -3.00 10.97
CA MET A 168 2.85 -3.42 10.15
C MET A 168 2.43 -4.84 10.52
N GLU A 169 1.12 -5.09 10.58
CA GLU A 169 0.54 -6.37 11.02
C GLU A 169 1.08 -7.54 10.19
N ILE A 170 1.06 -7.41 8.86
CA ILE A 170 1.46 -8.48 7.94
C ILE A 170 2.94 -8.89 8.08
N ILE A 171 3.81 -7.94 8.42
CA ILE A 171 5.25 -8.19 8.62
C ILE A 171 5.45 -8.92 9.94
N GLU A 172 4.86 -8.41 11.02
CA GLU A 172 4.96 -9.03 12.35
C GLU A 172 4.34 -10.43 12.38
N PHE A 173 3.22 -10.61 11.67
CA PHE A 173 2.60 -11.92 11.49
C PHE A 173 3.54 -12.88 10.74
N SER A 174 4.12 -12.43 9.61
CA SER A 174 5.07 -13.23 8.83
C SER A 174 6.28 -13.65 9.67
N ARG A 175 6.86 -12.72 10.45
CA ARG A 175 7.99 -12.97 11.34
C ARG A 175 7.64 -14.02 12.41
N LYS A 176 6.46 -13.91 13.03
CA LYS A 176 6.00 -14.89 14.03
C LYS A 176 5.82 -16.28 13.43
N CYS A 177 5.18 -16.39 12.27
CA CYS A 177 5.02 -17.68 11.59
C CYS A 177 6.38 -18.29 11.23
N ALA A 178 7.32 -17.50 10.72
CA ALA A 178 8.66 -18.01 10.41
C ALA A 178 9.39 -18.58 11.64
N ILE A 179 9.26 -17.92 12.80
CA ILE A 179 9.83 -18.38 14.07
C ILE A 179 9.16 -19.69 14.51
N GLU A 180 7.83 -19.77 14.44
CA GLU A 180 7.07 -20.97 14.81
C GLU A 180 7.39 -22.17 13.90
N ASP A 181 7.56 -21.92 12.60
CA ASP A 181 7.85 -22.94 11.59
C ASP A 181 9.35 -23.31 11.52
N GLY A 182 10.22 -22.59 12.23
CA GLY A 182 11.67 -22.79 12.21
C GLY A 182 12.33 -22.41 10.88
N THR A 183 11.72 -21.52 10.10
CA THR A 183 12.25 -21.04 8.81
C THR A 183 13.36 -20.02 9.07
N GLN A 184 14.53 -20.20 8.45
CA GLN A 184 15.63 -19.25 8.54
C GLN A 184 15.34 -17.98 7.73
N GLN A 185 15.55 -16.81 8.33
CA GLN A 185 15.27 -15.51 7.71
C GLN A 185 16.19 -15.20 6.51
N GLU A 186 17.37 -15.83 6.44
CA GLU A 186 18.42 -15.54 5.46
C GLU A 186 18.16 -16.13 4.05
N GLU A 187 17.31 -17.16 3.92
CA GLU A 187 16.99 -17.82 2.65
C GLU A 187 15.48 -18.05 2.50
N THR A 188 14.70 -16.98 2.33
CA THR A 188 13.24 -17.03 2.24
C THR A 188 12.69 -16.31 1.01
N ASP A 189 11.77 -16.97 0.31
CA ASP A 189 11.03 -16.40 -0.83
C ASP A 189 9.98 -15.37 -0.37
N ASN A 190 9.69 -15.29 0.94
CA ASN A 190 8.75 -14.31 1.46
C ASN A 190 9.41 -12.93 1.59
N ILE A 191 8.98 -12.00 0.74
CA ILE A 191 9.46 -10.61 0.68
C ILE A 191 9.44 -9.88 2.05
N PHE A 192 8.50 -10.22 2.94
CA PHE A 192 8.39 -9.59 4.26
C PHE A 192 9.43 -10.06 5.27
N LEU A 193 10.04 -11.22 5.04
CA LEU A 193 11.07 -11.78 5.91
C LEU A 193 12.48 -11.39 5.51
N GLN A 194 12.66 -10.87 4.29
CA GLN A 194 13.94 -10.36 3.83
C GLN A 194 14.37 -9.16 4.70
N GLU A 195 15.62 -9.19 5.17
CA GLU A 195 16.19 -8.13 6.01
C GLU A 195 16.30 -6.81 5.25
N VAL A 196 16.06 -5.69 5.95
CA VAL A 196 16.34 -4.35 5.45
C VAL A 196 17.70 -3.95 5.98
N VAL A 197 18.64 -3.69 5.07
CA VAL A 197 19.97 -3.18 5.43
C VAL A 197 19.85 -1.69 5.76
N PRO A 198 20.41 -1.23 6.90
CA PRO A 198 20.50 0.19 7.21
C PRO A 198 21.26 0.97 6.13
N VAL A 199 20.87 2.21 5.89
CA VAL A 199 21.58 3.10 4.96
C VAL A 199 22.70 3.84 5.67
N ASP A 200 23.85 3.98 5.01
CA ASP A 200 25.04 4.60 5.58
C ASP A 200 25.06 6.13 5.40
N ASP A 201 24.50 6.64 4.31
CA ASP A 201 24.52 8.06 3.95
C ASP A 201 23.29 8.53 3.14
N GLU A 202 23.17 9.85 2.96
CA GLU A 202 22.06 10.48 2.25
C GLU A 202 22.00 10.13 0.76
N GLU A 203 23.15 9.91 0.11
CA GLU A 203 23.25 9.58 -1.32
C GLU A 203 22.73 8.16 -1.56
N GLU A 204 23.09 7.22 -0.67
CA GLU A 204 22.56 5.86 -0.69
C GLU A 204 21.04 5.86 -0.47
N PHE A 205 20.55 6.59 0.53
CA PHE A 205 19.11 6.68 0.80
C PHE A 205 18.35 7.22 -0.42
N GLU A 206 18.83 8.30 -1.02
CA GLU A 206 18.23 8.90 -2.21
C GLU A 206 18.21 7.91 -3.39
N SER A 207 19.34 7.26 -3.66
CA SER A 207 19.47 6.28 -4.73
C SER A 207 18.49 5.11 -4.57
N LEU A 208 18.37 4.56 -3.36
CA LEU A 208 17.45 3.48 -3.06
C LEU A 208 15.99 3.94 -3.09
N ALA A 209 15.68 5.14 -2.60
CA ALA A 209 14.34 5.72 -2.71
C ALA A 209 13.92 5.82 -4.17
N ASN A 210 14.80 6.34 -5.04
CA ASN A 210 14.55 6.45 -6.47
C ASN A 210 14.33 5.07 -7.12
N GLN A 211 15.14 4.07 -6.80
CA GLN A 211 14.96 2.70 -7.30
C GLN A 211 13.61 2.11 -6.87
N TRP A 212 13.22 2.29 -5.61
CA TRP A 212 11.92 1.86 -5.12
C TRP A 212 10.78 2.55 -5.84
N THR A 213 10.85 3.86 -6.05
CA THR A 213 9.78 4.58 -6.77
C THR A 213 9.58 4.06 -8.20
N GLN A 214 10.64 3.66 -8.89
CA GLN A 214 10.53 3.04 -10.22
C GLN A 214 9.81 1.68 -10.16
N ILE A 215 10.12 0.85 -9.16
CA ILE A 215 9.44 -0.44 -8.95
C ILE A 215 7.95 -0.20 -8.69
N LEU A 216 7.62 0.72 -7.78
CA LEU A 216 6.23 1.04 -7.43
C LEU A 216 5.45 1.61 -8.63
N GLU A 217 6.08 2.45 -9.45
CA GLU A 217 5.49 2.98 -10.67
C GLU A 217 5.11 1.86 -11.65
N GLN A 218 6.00 0.90 -11.89
CA GLN A 218 5.72 -0.26 -12.74
C GLN A 218 4.56 -1.11 -12.19
N LYS A 219 4.51 -1.34 -10.86
CA LYS A 219 3.40 -2.07 -10.23
C LYS A 219 2.06 -1.33 -10.42
N LEU A 220 2.08 -0.01 -10.33
CA LEU A 220 0.87 0.81 -10.53
C LEU A 220 0.39 0.84 -11.97
N GLU A 221 1.29 0.82 -12.95
CA GLU A 221 0.94 0.71 -14.37
C GLU A 221 0.20 -0.62 -14.64
N ILE A 222 0.77 -1.74 -14.20
CA ILE A 222 0.15 -3.08 -14.31
C ILE A 222 -1.22 -3.09 -13.61
N LEU A 223 -1.30 -2.56 -12.39
CA LEU A 223 -2.55 -2.48 -11.64
C LEU A 223 -3.61 -1.66 -12.38
N GLN A 224 -3.22 -0.53 -12.98
CA GLN A 224 -4.14 0.33 -13.70
C GLN A 224 -4.71 -0.38 -14.93
N GLU A 225 -3.86 -1.02 -15.74
CA GLU A 225 -4.28 -1.77 -16.93
C GLU A 225 -5.28 -2.87 -16.55
N GLU A 226 -4.98 -3.65 -15.51
CA GLU A 226 -5.84 -4.72 -15.02
C GLU A 226 -7.19 -4.19 -14.48
N PHE A 227 -7.18 -3.03 -13.81
CA PHE A 227 -8.42 -2.37 -13.38
C PHE A 227 -9.26 -1.86 -14.54
N GLU A 228 -8.63 -1.39 -15.63
CA GLU A 228 -9.34 -0.99 -16.85
C GLU A 228 -9.97 -2.18 -17.56
N GLU A 229 -9.26 -3.31 -17.65
CA GLU A 229 -9.79 -4.56 -18.17
C GLU A 229 -10.96 -5.08 -17.32
N THR A 230 -10.78 -5.14 -15.99
CA THR A 230 -11.81 -5.57 -15.04
C THR A 230 -13.07 -4.71 -15.16
N ALA A 231 -12.92 -3.40 -15.21
CA ALA A 231 -14.03 -2.48 -15.39
C ALA A 231 -14.78 -2.71 -16.70
N SER A 232 -14.04 -2.98 -17.78
CA SER A 232 -14.61 -3.28 -19.08
C SER A 232 -15.41 -4.58 -19.03
N ASN A 233 -14.86 -5.61 -18.40
CA ASN A 233 -15.50 -6.91 -18.23
C ASN A 233 -16.83 -6.80 -17.47
N TRP A 234 -16.88 -6.03 -16.37
CA TRP A 234 -18.15 -5.73 -15.69
C TRP A 234 -19.13 -4.96 -16.56
N HIS A 235 -18.65 -4.03 -17.39
CA HIS A 235 -19.50 -3.30 -18.31
C HIS A 235 -20.12 -4.22 -19.37
N GLU A 236 -19.36 -5.15 -19.92
CA GLU A 236 -19.85 -6.07 -20.93
C GLU A 236 -20.83 -7.09 -20.35
N ASN A 237 -20.46 -7.72 -19.22
CA ASN A 237 -21.21 -8.83 -18.64
C ASN A 237 -22.39 -8.39 -17.77
N PHE A 238 -22.40 -7.13 -17.30
CA PHE A 238 -23.45 -6.63 -16.42
C PHE A 238 -24.09 -5.31 -16.91
N GLY A 239 -23.36 -4.51 -17.69
CA GLY A 239 -23.83 -3.23 -18.20
C GLY A 239 -24.82 -3.33 -19.37
N LYS A 240 -24.65 -4.32 -20.26
CA LYS A 240 -25.38 -4.43 -21.55
C LYS A 240 -26.79 -5.04 -21.46
N PHE A 241 -27.14 -5.74 -20.38
CA PHE A 241 -28.42 -6.45 -20.21
C PHE A 241 -29.71 -5.58 -20.19
N LYS A 242 -29.62 -4.25 -20.34
CA LYS A 242 -30.78 -3.34 -20.31
C LYS A 242 -31.14 -2.61 -21.60
N ASN A 243 -30.36 -2.74 -22.67
CA ASN A 243 -30.66 -2.03 -23.93
C ASN A 243 -31.39 -2.92 -24.97
N GLN A 244 -31.91 -4.07 -24.57
CA GLN A 244 -32.59 -5.02 -25.47
C GLN A 244 -34.03 -5.37 -25.05
N THR A 245 -34.65 -4.58 -24.19
CA THR A 245 -36.09 -4.66 -23.85
C THR A 245 -36.67 -3.26 -23.81
#